data_AF-A0A523E0P6-F1
#
_entry.id   AF-A0A523E0P6-F1
#
_cell.length_a   1.000
_cell.length_b   1.000
_cell.length_c   1.000
_cell.angle_alpha   90.00
_cell.angle_beta   90.00
_cell.angle_gamma   90.00
#
_symmetry.space_group_name_H-M   'P 1'
#
loop_
_entity.id
_entity.type
_entity.pdbx_description
1 polymer ?
#
loop_
_entity_poly.entity_id
_entity_poly.type
_entity_poly.pdbx_seq_one_letter_code
_entity_poly.pdbx_strand_id
1 'polypeptide(L)' 'MDESSLIDKLRRIEALYAGATTPGEKDAAERAGERIRERLTEWERTDPPVEYTFKMGDMWSRKVFVALLRRYGITP' A
#
# COMPACT_ATOMS: atom_id res chain seq x y z
N MET A 1 0.82 -17.44 -4.40
CA MET A 1 0.75 -16.58 -3.20
C MET A 1 -0.46 -15.71 -3.41
N ASP A 2 -1.33 -15.75 -2.43
CA ASP A 2 -2.70 -15.27 -2.41
C ASP A 2 -2.72 -13.85 -1.82
N GLU A 3 -3.59 -12.97 -2.31
CA GLU A 3 -3.62 -11.54 -1.96
C GLU A 3 -3.62 -11.31 -0.44
N SER A 4 -4.39 -12.12 0.31
CA SER A 4 -4.44 -12.03 1.77
C SER A 4 -3.09 -12.33 2.44
N SER A 5 -2.31 -13.26 1.89
CA SER A 5 -0.96 -13.59 2.37
C SER A 5 0.00 -12.43 2.17
N LEU A 6 -0.17 -11.65 1.09
CA LEU A 6 0.62 -10.47 0.80
C LEU A 6 0.27 -9.33 1.78
N ILE A 7 -1.02 -9.08 2.02
CA ILE A 7 -1.50 -8.09 2.98
C ILE A 7 -0.98 -8.39 4.39
N ASP A 8 -1.01 -9.66 4.82
CA ASP A 8 -0.49 -10.06 6.12
C ASP A 8 1.03 -9.87 6.23
N LYS A 9 1.77 -10.08 5.14
CA LYS A 9 3.21 -9.77 5.08
C LYS A 9 3.47 -8.27 5.23
N LEU A 10 2.71 -7.44 4.53
CA LEU A 10 2.81 -5.98 4.62
C LEU A 10 2.55 -5.50 6.05
N ARG A 11 1.48 -5.98 6.70
CA ARG A 11 1.16 -5.65 8.11
C ARG A 11 2.29 -6.02 9.06
N ARG A 12 2.94 -7.18 8.86
CA ARG A 12 4.08 -7.59 9.70
C ARG A 12 5.30 -6.69 9.51
N ILE A 13 5.55 -6.24 8.28
CA ILE A 13 6.65 -5.32 7.99
C ILE A 13 6.38 -3.93 8.58
N GLU A 14 5.16 -3.43 8.49
CA GLU A 14 4.77 -2.18 9.16
C GLU A 14 4.91 -2.27 10.68
N ALA A 15 4.48 -3.39 11.29
CA ALA A 15 4.64 -3.61 12.73
C ALA A 15 6.12 -3.65 13.15
N LEU A 16 6.98 -4.31 12.35
CA LEU A 16 8.43 -4.32 12.55
C LEU A 16 9.04 -2.92 12.41
N TYR A 17 8.61 -2.14 11.42
CA TYR A 17 9.08 -0.78 11.21
C TYR A 17 8.66 0.17 12.34
N ALA A 18 7.41 0.09 12.79
CA ALA A 18 6.88 0.89 13.90
C ALA A 18 7.52 0.52 15.25
N GLY A 19 7.93 -0.74 15.41
CA GLY A 19 8.63 -1.24 16.61
C GLY A 19 10.15 -1.16 16.55
N ALA A 20 10.76 -0.75 15.43
CA ALA A 20 12.21 -0.74 15.25
C ALA A 20 12.87 0.27 16.20
N THR A 21 13.67 -0.24 17.12
CA THR A 21 14.40 0.56 18.12
C THR A 21 15.84 0.81 17.71
N THR A 22 16.34 0.09 16.71
CA THR A 22 17.71 0.22 16.21
C THR A 22 17.78 0.65 14.74
N PRO A 23 18.84 1.37 14.31
CA PRO A 23 19.00 1.78 12.91
C PRO A 23 19.00 0.61 11.91
N GLY A 24 19.61 -0.52 12.27
CA GLY A 24 19.68 -1.70 11.41
C GLY A 24 18.33 -2.38 11.16
N GLU A 25 17.40 -2.30 12.11
CA GLU A 25 16.02 -2.81 11.96
C GLU A 25 15.20 -1.94 11.00
N LYS A 26 15.39 -0.62 11.05
CA LYS A 26 14.75 0.31 10.11
C LYS A 26 15.23 0.08 8.68
N ASP A 27 16.55 -0.05 8.48
CA ASP A 27 17.13 -0.36 7.16
C ASP A 27 16.65 -1.72 6.63
N ALA A 28 16.52 -2.72 7.50
CA ALA A 28 16.03 -4.04 7.11
C ALA A 28 14.55 -4.01 6.70
N ALA A 29 13.73 -3.25 7.42
CA ALA A 29 12.33 -3.04 7.10
C ALA A 29 12.13 -2.22 5.81
N GLU A 30 12.97 -1.20 5.57
CA GLU A 30 12.96 -0.42 4.34
C GLU A 30 13.30 -1.29 3.12
N ARG A 31 14.38 -2.08 3.19
CA ARG A 31 14.74 -3.06 2.14
C ARG A 31 13.65 -4.11 1.93
N ALA A 32 12.92 -4.49 2.98
CA ALA A 32 11.80 -5.41 2.85
C ALA A 32 10.61 -4.77 2.13
N GLY A 33 10.32 -3.50 2.41
CA GLY A 33 9.32 -2.70 1.69
C GLY A 33 9.67 -2.52 0.21
N GLU A 34 10.92 -2.27 -0.12
CA GLU A 34 11.39 -2.17 -1.52
C GLU A 34 11.13 -3.44 -2.30
N ARG A 35 11.51 -4.61 -1.77
CA ARG A 35 11.25 -5.91 -2.41
C ARG A 35 9.77 -6.18 -2.68
N ILE A 36 8.88 -5.67 -1.81
CA ILE A 36 7.44 -5.80 -2.03
C ILE A 36 6.97 -4.86 -3.14
N ARG A 37 7.46 -3.62 -3.19
CA ARG A 37 7.13 -2.70 -4.29
C ARG A 37 7.57 -3.25 -5.64
N GLU A 38 8.81 -3.75 -5.73
CA GLU A 38 9.33 -4.38 -6.96
C GLU A 38 8.44 -5.54 -7.43
N ARG A 39 8.01 -6.39 -6.50
CA ARG A 39 7.08 -7.48 -6.79
C ARG A 39 5.72 -6.97 -7.26
N LEU A 40 5.20 -5.92 -6.64
CA LEU A 40 3.92 -5.31 -7.02
C LEU A 40 3.97 -4.79 -8.45
N THR A 41 5.05 -4.10 -8.83
CA THR A 41 5.27 -3.62 -10.21
C THR A 41 5.38 -4.77 -11.20
N GLU A 42 5.99 -5.90 -10.82
CA GLU A 42 6.02 -7.10 -11.66
C GLU A 42 4.62 -7.71 -11.83
N TRP A 43 3.81 -7.73 -10.76
CA TRP A 43 2.44 -8.21 -10.79
C TRP A 43 1.51 -7.33 -11.62
N GLU A 44 1.65 -6.00 -11.59
CA GLU A 44 0.88 -5.07 -12.43
C GLU A 44 0.99 -5.41 -13.93
N ARG A 45 2.08 -6.05 -14.37
CA ARG A 45 2.26 -6.47 -15.78
C ARG A 45 1.44 -7.70 -16.15
N THR A 46 1.19 -8.59 -15.18
CA THR A 46 0.49 -9.86 -15.38
C THR A 46 -0.96 -9.82 -14.93
N ASP A 47 -1.28 -8.97 -13.96
CA ASP A 47 -2.61 -8.77 -13.37
C ASP A 47 -2.80 -7.27 -13.18
N PRO A 48 -3.30 -6.56 -14.21
CA PRO A 48 -3.41 -5.11 -14.17
C PRO A 48 -4.41 -4.69 -13.08
N PRO A 49 -4.16 -3.58 -12.37
CA PRO A 49 -5.05 -3.10 -11.32
C PRO A 49 -6.46 -2.85 -11.88
N VAL A 50 -7.46 -3.29 -11.11
CA VAL A 50 -8.87 -3.07 -11.45
C VAL A 50 -9.24 -1.62 -11.17
N GLU A 51 -9.65 -0.88 -12.20
CA GLU A 51 -10.14 0.48 -12.05
C GLU A 51 -11.58 0.49 -11.51
N TYR A 52 -11.82 1.33 -10.50
CA TYR A 52 -13.14 1.50 -9.90
C TYR A 52 -13.65 2.92 -10.12
N THR A 53 -14.88 3.05 -10.61
CA THR A 53 -15.57 4.33 -10.75
C THR A 53 -16.58 4.52 -9.62
N PHE A 54 -16.43 5.60 -8.86
CA PHE A 54 -17.35 5.97 -7.79
C PHE A 54 -18.16 7.22 -8.17
N LYS A 55 -19.48 7.16 -7.97
CA LYS A 55 -20.36 8.32 -8.08
C LYS A 55 -20.60 8.88 -6.68
N MET A 56 -20.40 10.19 -6.52
CA MET A 56 -20.62 10.91 -5.27
C MET A 56 -21.77 11.90 -5.45
N GLY A 57 -22.64 12.01 -4.44
CA GLY A 57 -23.81 12.89 -4.47
C GLY A 57 -23.48 14.38 -4.27
N ASP A 58 -22.31 14.70 -3.73
CA ASP A 58 -21.90 16.07 -3.45
C ASP A 58 -20.37 16.27 -3.57
N MET A 59 -19.95 17.53 -3.68
CA MET A 59 -18.54 17.91 -3.87
C MET A 59 -17.68 17.73 -2.61
N TRP A 60 -18.27 17.76 -1.42
CA TRP A 60 -17.53 17.57 -0.17
C TRP A 60 -17.12 16.11 -0.01
N SER A 61 -18.04 15.17 -0.20
CA SER A 61 -17.78 13.73 -0.17
C SER A 61 -16.68 13.33 -1.17
N ARG A 62 -16.68 13.93 -2.37
CA ARG A 62 -15.60 13.73 -3.35
C ARG A 62 -14.24 14.20 -2.81
N LYS A 63 -14.16 15.38 -2.19
CA LYS A 63 -12.90 15.91 -1.65
C LYS A 63 -12.38 15.03 -0.51
N VAL A 64 -13.24 14.59 0.39
CA VAL A 64 -12.86 13.69 1.50
C VAL A 64 -12.37 12.36 0.95
N PHE A 65 -13.08 11.77 -0.02
CA PHE A 65 -12.68 10.51 -0.64
C PHE A 65 -11.31 10.61 -1.31
N VAL A 66 -11.07 11.65 -2.14
CA VAL A 66 -9.76 11.88 -2.77
C VAL A 66 -8.65 12.11 -1.73
N ALA A 67 -8.94 12.84 -0.64
CA ALA A 67 -7.97 13.04 0.44
C ALA A 67 -7.60 11.72 1.13
N LEU A 68 -8.58 10.81 1.32
CA LEU A 68 -8.34 9.49 1.86
C LEU A 68 -7.49 8.64 0.91
N LEU A 69 -7.83 8.58 -0.38
CA LEU A 69 -7.05 7.85 -1.38
C LEU A 69 -5.58 8.29 -1.35
N ARG A 70 -5.33 9.60 -1.41
CA ARG A 70 -3.98 10.17 -1.35
C ARG A 70 -3.25 9.85 -0.04
N ARG A 71 -3.96 9.93 1.11
CA ARG A 71 -3.39 9.59 2.43
C ARG A 71 -2.91 8.14 2.49
N TYR A 72 -3.59 7.24 1.81
CA TYR A 72 -3.22 5.82 1.74
C TYR A 72 -2.38 5.46 0.51
N GLY A 73 -1.91 6.45 -0.26
CA GLY A 73 -1.06 6.23 -1.43
C GLY A 73 -1.79 5.61 -2.63
N ILE A 74 -3.12 5.66 -2.66
CA ILE A 74 -3.94 5.21 -3.78
C ILE A 74 -4.13 6.38 -4.74
N THR A 75 -3.82 6.15 -6.02
CA THR A 75 -4.02 7.14 -7.08
C THR A 75 -5.52 7.29 -7.36
N PRO A 76 -6.11 8.49 -7.16
CA PRO A 76 -7.51 8.77 -7.48
C PRO A 76 -7.80 8.85 -8.97
#